data_AF-A0A934HZ07-F1
#
_entry.id   AF-A0A934HZ07-F1
#
_cell.length_a   1.000
_cell.length_b   1.000
_cell.length_c   1.000
_cell.angle_alpha   90.00
_cell.angle_beta   90.00
_cell.angle_gamma   90.00
#
_symmetry.space_group_name_H-M   'P 1'
#
loop_
_entity.id
_entity.type
_entity.pdbx_description
1 polymer ?
#
loop_
_entity_poly.entity_id
_entity_poly.type
_entity_poly.pdbx_seq_one_letter_code
_entity_poly.pdbx_strand_id
1 'polypeptide(L)'
;MTPVRVPISQEVLQWAITRTGKTTTELATQADFKHVHDWMERKKQPTLKQARSLAKKAGIPFGYLLLPVPVEVTPDLPDFRTEKNTRLGETSKELEEQIFQSQRNLTWYAENAAVYGGRCPELLNTANLNQSPETVAHRTREIVGWSPGTSTNGKTFVNLLAEQIEDCGIVVMKSSTVGSNTHSRLDRDEFRGFTLIEDGYALIFVNTADAATANLFSLAHELGHVLLGKQGVSSDEEHNRIEQWCNKFAAAFLLPKESLADSKFVNPIDIEYLGAKSRQLGPSVEAIAWRMVTLNLLAPKAAGALIYQWKNLVQPRIGEKPKGGPRPDVMARARLGSNFIAALSEAYGRGALTYRDAARLTGYRKVSTIETVLDFRPVMG
;
A
#
# COMPACT_ATOMS: atom_id res chain seq x y z
N MET A 1 21.17 -39.17 -7.80
CA MET A 1 20.79 -38.47 -6.56
C MET A 1 19.28 -38.50 -6.42
N THR A 2 18.77 -38.96 -5.28
CA THR A 2 17.33 -38.95 -4.98
C THR A 2 16.86 -37.49 -4.89
N PRO A 3 15.81 -37.08 -5.64
CA PRO A 3 15.38 -35.69 -5.61
C PRO A 3 14.83 -35.33 -4.23
N VAL A 4 15.32 -34.22 -3.66
CA VAL A 4 14.84 -33.66 -2.38
C VAL A 4 13.33 -33.44 -2.48
N ARG A 5 12.59 -34.03 -1.54
CA ARG A 5 11.14 -33.87 -1.43
C ARG A 5 10.79 -32.85 -0.36
N VAL A 6 9.70 -32.14 -0.58
CA VAL A 6 9.22 -31.09 0.32
C VAL A 6 7.95 -31.61 0.99
N PRO A 7 7.95 -31.80 2.31
CA PRO A 7 6.73 -32.14 3.03
C PRO A 7 5.81 -30.92 3.04
N ILE A 8 4.58 -31.09 2.55
CA ILE A 8 3.53 -30.06 2.56
C ILE A 8 2.32 -30.65 3.28
N SER A 9 1.71 -29.92 4.21
CA SER A 9 0.49 -30.37 4.87
C SER A 9 -0.66 -30.43 3.85
N GLN A 10 -1.64 -31.32 4.07
CA GLN A 10 -2.73 -31.49 3.11
C GLN A 10 -3.57 -30.22 2.95
N GLU A 11 -3.78 -29.49 4.04
CA GLU A 11 -4.51 -28.21 4.06
C GLU A 11 -3.78 -27.16 3.23
N VAL A 12 -2.46 -27.01 3.42
CA VAL A 12 -1.63 -26.07 2.64
C VAL A 12 -1.51 -26.49 1.18
N LEU A 13 -1.45 -27.79 0.89
CA LEU A 13 -1.43 -28.31 -0.47
C LEU A 13 -2.75 -28.02 -1.20
N GLN A 14 -3.89 -28.31 -0.56
CA GLN A 14 -5.22 -28.03 -1.10
C GLN A 14 -5.39 -26.53 -1.33
N TRP A 15 -5.01 -25.71 -0.35
CA TRP A 15 -5.04 -24.26 -0.44
C TRP A 15 -4.20 -23.75 -1.61
N ALA A 16 -2.95 -24.21 -1.74
CA ALA A 16 -2.07 -23.82 -2.84
C ALA A 16 -2.61 -24.26 -4.22
N ILE A 17 -3.25 -25.43 -4.32
CA ILE A 17 -3.90 -25.90 -5.55
C ILE A 17 -5.09 -25.03 -5.91
N THR A 18 -5.98 -24.75 -4.95
CA THR A 18 -7.15 -23.88 -5.15
C THR A 18 -6.72 -22.51 -5.69
N ARG A 19 -5.65 -21.93 -5.12
CA ARG A 19 -5.08 -20.65 -5.57
C ARG A 19 -4.51 -20.64 -6.99
N THR A 20 -4.31 -21.79 -7.61
CA THR A 20 -3.89 -21.82 -9.02
C THR A 20 -5.04 -21.52 -10.00
N GLY A 21 -6.27 -21.39 -9.51
CA GLY A 21 -7.48 -21.24 -10.33
C GLY A 21 -7.80 -22.50 -11.15
N LYS A 22 -7.20 -23.65 -10.80
CA LYS A 22 -7.33 -24.92 -11.54
C LYS A 22 -7.76 -26.04 -10.62
N THR A 23 -8.56 -26.94 -11.16
CA THR A 23 -8.85 -28.21 -10.51
C THR A 23 -7.59 -29.07 -10.45
N THR A 24 -7.56 -30.00 -9.49
CA THR A 24 -6.47 -30.98 -9.36
C THR A 24 -6.25 -31.76 -10.66
N THR A 25 -7.33 -32.11 -11.36
CA THR A 25 -7.30 -32.83 -12.64
C THR A 25 -6.66 -32.00 -13.75
N GLU A 26 -7.00 -30.71 -13.88
CA GLU A 26 -6.37 -29.81 -14.86
C GLU A 26 -4.89 -29.59 -14.56
N LEU A 27 -4.53 -29.47 -13.29
CA LEU A 27 -3.13 -29.41 -12.86
C LEU A 27 -2.38 -30.67 -13.26
N ALA A 28 -2.96 -31.86 -13.08
CA ALA A 28 -2.34 -33.14 -13.37
C ALA A 28 -1.89 -33.31 -14.84
N THR A 29 -2.50 -32.57 -15.78
CA THR A 29 -2.10 -32.57 -17.20
C THR A 29 -0.69 -32.01 -17.44
N GLN A 30 -0.16 -31.24 -16.49
CA GLN A 30 1.12 -30.57 -16.63
C GLN A 30 2.29 -31.43 -16.14
N ALA A 31 3.44 -31.30 -16.80
CA ALA A 31 4.61 -32.15 -16.55
C ALA A 31 5.08 -32.16 -15.09
N ASP A 32 5.09 -31.00 -14.43
CA ASP A 32 5.52 -30.90 -13.02
C ASP A 32 4.48 -31.47 -12.04
N PHE A 33 3.23 -31.65 -12.45
CA PHE A 33 2.09 -31.92 -11.56
C PHE A 33 1.39 -33.26 -11.82
N LYS A 34 1.96 -34.13 -12.67
CA LYS A 34 1.41 -35.47 -13.00
C LYS A 34 1.02 -36.32 -11.78
N HIS A 35 1.69 -36.11 -10.65
CA HIS A 35 1.49 -36.84 -9.40
C HIS A 35 0.70 -36.05 -8.36
N VAL A 36 0.01 -34.96 -8.74
CA VAL A 36 -0.70 -34.10 -7.77
C VAL A 36 -1.79 -34.86 -7.00
N HIS A 37 -2.45 -35.83 -7.61
CA HIS A 37 -3.37 -36.74 -6.92
C HIS A 37 -2.65 -37.59 -5.85
N ASP A 38 -1.47 -38.14 -6.17
CA ASP A 38 -0.65 -38.87 -5.20
C ASP A 38 -0.19 -37.96 -4.04
N TRP A 39 -0.03 -36.66 -4.28
CA TRP A 39 0.30 -35.68 -3.24
C TRP A 39 -0.89 -35.44 -2.32
N MET A 40 -2.09 -35.26 -2.88
CA MET A 40 -3.33 -35.08 -2.13
C MET A 40 -3.66 -36.28 -1.23
N GLU A 41 -3.37 -37.49 -1.72
CA GLU A 41 -3.58 -38.75 -0.99
C GLU A 41 -2.43 -39.12 -0.05
N ARG A 42 -1.41 -38.25 0.09
CA ARG A 42 -0.20 -38.46 0.91
C ARG A 42 0.65 -39.69 0.51
N LYS A 43 0.41 -40.26 -0.67
CA LYS A 43 1.19 -41.37 -1.23
C LYS A 43 2.58 -40.92 -1.68
N LYS A 44 2.73 -39.64 -2.05
CA LYS A 44 3.99 -39.07 -2.53
C LYS A 44 4.11 -37.60 -2.12
N GLN A 45 5.32 -37.13 -1.90
CA GLN A 45 5.59 -35.71 -1.68
C GLN A 45 6.19 -35.07 -2.94
N PRO A 46 5.84 -33.81 -3.27
CA PRO A 46 6.42 -33.11 -4.40
C PRO A 46 7.93 -32.96 -4.21
N THR A 47 8.68 -32.98 -5.32
CA THR A 47 10.10 -32.60 -5.29
C THR A 47 10.23 -31.10 -5.05
N LEU A 48 11.40 -30.63 -4.62
CA LEU A 48 11.68 -29.20 -4.43
C LEU A 48 11.38 -28.37 -5.69
N LYS A 49 11.69 -28.89 -6.88
CA LYS A 49 11.35 -28.24 -8.16
C LYS A 49 9.84 -28.12 -8.34
N GLN A 50 9.10 -29.20 -8.08
CA GLN A 50 7.63 -29.23 -8.21
C GLN A 50 6.95 -28.33 -7.19
N ALA A 51 7.41 -28.33 -5.95
CA ALA A 51 6.88 -27.45 -4.91
C ALA A 51 7.16 -25.96 -5.23
N ARG A 52 8.34 -25.63 -5.78
CA ARG A 52 8.61 -24.27 -6.30
C ARG A 52 7.70 -23.90 -7.48
N SER A 53 7.45 -24.86 -8.38
CA SER A 53 6.52 -24.69 -9.50
C SER A 53 5.09 -24.43 -9.00
N LEU A 54 4.65 -25.20 -8.00
CA LEU A 54 3.36 -25.01 -7.33
C LEU A 54 3.26 -23.62 -6.71
N ALA A 55 4.21 -23.23 -5.86
CA ALA A 55 4.22 -21.92 -5.21
C ALA A 55 4.16 -20.77 -6.23
N LYS A 56 4.98 -20.84 -7.28
CA LYS A 56 4.98 -19.84 -8.37
C LYS A 56 3.64 -19.75 -9.09
N LYS A 57 2.96 -20.88 -9.28
CA LYS A 57 1.68 -20.96 -9.98
C LYS A 57 0.51 -20.54 -9.10
N ALA A 58 0.60 -20.80 -7.80
CA ALA A 58 -0.36 -20.40 -6.77
C ALA A 58 -0.18 -18.94 -6.31
N GLY A 59 0.82 -18.21 -6.84
CA GLY A 59 1.08 -16.82 -6.48
C GLY A 59 1.67 -16.63 -5.08
N ILE A 60 2.13 -17.68 -4.40
CA ILE A 60 2.56 -17.62 -2.99
C ILE A 60 4.08 -17.77 -2.83
N PRO A 61 4.68 -17.19 -1.77
CA PRO A 61 6.08 -17.47 -1.44
C PRO A 61 6.28 -18.96 -1.13
N PHE A 62 7.37 -19.56 -1.62
CA PHE A 62 7.64 -20.99 -1.41
C PHE A 62 7.59 -21.43 0.06
N GLY A 63 8.05 -20.58 0.99
CA GLY A 63 8.03 -20.89 2.42
C GLY A 63 6.64 -21.13 2.99
N TYR A 64 5.59 -20.61 2.35
CA TYR A 64 4.21 -20.76 2.81
C TYR A 64 3.73 -22.21 2.63
N LEU A 65 4.33 -22.95 1.69
CA LEU A 65 4.08 -24.38 1.54
C LEU A 65 4.60 -25.21 2.74
N LEU A 66 5.44 -24.62 3.60
CA LEU A 66 6.04 -25.29 4.74
C LEU A 66 5.32 -24.95 6.06
N LEU A 67 4.30 -24.09 6.01
CA LEU A 67 3.50 -23.76 7.17
C LEU A 67 2.64 -24.97 7.59
N PRO A 68 2.30 -25.09 8.89
CA PRO A 68 1.42 -26.16 9.35
C PRO A 68 0.01 -26.00 8.78
N VAL A 69 -0.48 -24.76 8.67
CA VAL A 69 -1.81 -24.39 8.18
C VAL A 69 -1.70 -23.29 7.11
N PRO A 70 -2.68 -23.17 6.20
CA PRO A 70 -2.78 -22.03 5.30
C PRO A 70 -2.84 -20.71 6.06
N VAL A 71 -2.28 -19.66 5.49
CA VAL A 71 -2.47 -18.30 5.97
C VAL A 71 -3.58 -17.64 5.15
N GLU A 72 -4.44 -16.87 5.82
CA GLU A 72 -5.30 -15.90 5.13
C GLU A 72 -4.41 -14.76 4.63
N VAL A 73 -4.20 -14.75 3.32
CA VAL A 73 -3.23 -13.86 2.68
C VAL A 73 -3.82 -12.50 2.36
N THR A 74 -5.13 -12.43 2.16
CA THR A 74 -5.81 -11.20 1.81
C THR A 74 -6.12 -10.44 3.09
N PRO A 75 -5.42 -9.33 3.41
CA PRO A 75 -5.99 -8.31 4.29
C PRO A 75 -7.36 -7.93 3.74
N ASP A 76 -8.26 -7.44 4.59
CA ASP A 76 -9.48 -6.79 4.08
C ASP A 76 -9.06 -5.55 3.30
N LEU A 77 -9.13 -5.64 1.97
CA LEU A 77 -8.70 -4.58 1.07
C LEU A 77 -9.88 -3.61 0.86
N PRO A 78 -9.78 -2.34 1.30
CA PRO A 78 -10.88 -1.36 1.29
C PRO A 78 -11.51 -1.16 -0.11
N ASP A 79 -10.67 -0.99 -1.13
CA ASP A 79 -11.07 -0.59 -2.48
C ASP A 79 -11.42 -1.74 -3.43
N PHE A 80 -11.34 -3.01 -2.99
CA PHE A 80 -11.67 -4.17 -3.84
C PHE A 80 -13.13 -4.23 -4.25
N ARG A 81 -13.99 -3.49 -3.55
CA ARG A 81 -15.43 -3.53 -3.71
C ARG A 81 -15.92 -2.28 -4.43
N THR A 82 -15.40 -1.97 -5.62
CA THR A 82 -15.93 -0.83 -6.39
C THR A 82 -17.37 -1.07 -6.86
N GLU A 83 -18.24 -0.14 -6.43
CA GLU A 83 -19.60 0.26 -6.87
C GLU A 83 -20.71 -0.78 -7.06
N LYS A 84 -20.41 -2.09 -7.19
CA LYS A 84 -21.42 -3.13 -7.47
C LYS A 84 -21.60 -4.17 -6.38
N ASN A 85 -20.94 -4.03 -5.23
CA ASN A 85 -21.08 -4.96 -4.10
C ASN A 85 -20.94 -6.43 -4.51
N THR A 86 -20.21 -6.68 -5.60
CA THR A 86 -20.02 -8.01 -6.17
C THR A 86 -18.61 -8.39 -5.76
N ARG A 87 -18.42 -9.56 -5.13
CA ARG A 87 -17.10 -10.18 -5.01
C ARG A 87 -16.54 -10.32 -6.43
N LEU A 88 -15.80 -9.33 -6.90
CA LEU A 88 -15.03 -9.46 -8.13
C LEU A 88 -14.07 -10.62 -7.87
N GLY A 89 -14.05 -11.57 -8.81
CA GLY A 89 -13.35 -12.83 -8.69
C GLY A 89 -11.87 -12.64 -8.31
N GLU A 90 -11.32 -13.70 -7.73
CA GLU A 90 -9.89 -13.94 -7.41
C GLU A 90 -8.95 -12.73 -7.60
N THR A 91 -8.47 -12.18 -6.47
CA THR A 91 -7.41 -11.16 -6.40
C THR A 91 -6.32 -11.38 -7.43
N SER A 92 -5.91 -10.32 -8.14
CA SER A 92 -4.87 -10.44 -9.17
C SER A 92 -3.57 -10.94 -8.55
N LYS A 93 -2.85 -11.74 -9.33
CA LYS A 93 -1.55 -12.27 -8.90
C LYS A 93 -0.58 -11.13 -8.54
N GLU A 94 -0.61 -10.03 -9.27
CA GLU A 94 0.21 -8.86 -9.04
C GLU A 94 -0.05 -8.24 -7.67
N LEU A 95 -1.32 -8.06 -7.31
CA LEU A 95 -1.64 -7.54 -5.99
C LEU A 95 -1.26 -8.52 -4.89
N GLU A 96 -1.57 -9.81 -5.05
CA GLU A 96 -1.18 -10.81 -4.06
C GLU A 96 0.33 -10.80 -3.80
N GLU A 97 1.14 -10.80 -4.86
CA GLU A 97 2.59 -10.69 -4.77
C GLU A 97 3.01 -9.40 -4.02
N GLN A 98 2.29 -8.29 -4.23
CA GLN A 98 2.57 -7.03 -3.55
C GLN A 98 2.17 -7.04 -2.07
N ILE A 99 1.05 -7.66 -1.70
CA ILE A 99 0.64 -7.87 -0.30
C ILE A 99 1.67 -8.73 0.42
N PHE A 100 2.06 -9.88 -0.16
CA PHE A 100 3.09 -10.74 0.41
C PHE A 100 4.44 -10.05 0.58
N GLN A 101 4.81 -9.19 -0.38
CA GLN A 101 6.02 -8.41 -0.27
C GLN A 101 5.93 -7.41 0.89
N SER A 102 4.78 -6.77 1.05
CA SER A 102 4.55 -5.78 2.11
C SER A 102 4.46 -6.42 3.49
N GLN A 103 3.80 -7.58 3.63
CA GLN A 103 3.79 -8.40 4.85
C GLN A 103 5.21 -8.75 5.27
N ARG A 104 6.00 -9.35 4.37
CA ARG A 104 7.40 -9.70 4.67
C ARG A 104 8.26 -8.49 5.04
N ASN A 105 8.01 -7.34 4.43
CA ASN A 105 8.70 -6.11 4.80
C ASN A 105 8.28 -5.66 6.20
N LEU A 106 6.99 -5.75 6.54
CA LEU A 106 6.47 -5.40 7.86
C LEU A 106 6.96 -6.38 8.94
N THR A 107 6.86 -7.69 8.74
CA THR A 107 7.40 -8.72 9.66
C THR A 107 8.87 -8.44 9.95
N TRP A 108 9.70 -8.25 8.90
CA TRP A 108 11.11 -7.95 9.10
C TRP A 108 11.29 -6.65 9.88
N TYR A 109 10.54 -5.60 9.56
CA TYR A 109 10.63 -4.33 10.28
C TYR A 109 10.22 -4.51 11.75
N ALA A 110 9.13 -5.20 12.05
CA ALA A 110 8.65 -5.43 13.41
C ALA A 110 9.69 -6.18 14.27
N GLU A 111 10.32 -7.21 13.72
CA GLU A 111 11.34 -8.01 14.40
C GLU A 111 12.66 -7.26 14.64
N ASN A 112 12.97 -6.25 13.80
CA ASN A 112 14.32 -5.69 13.71
C ASN A 112 14.39 -4.17 14.00
N ALA A 113 13.27 -3.45 13.97
CA ALA A 113 13.21 -1.99 14.10
C ALA A 113 13.89 -1.49 15.38
N ALA A 114 13.61 -2.12 16.53
CA ALA A 114 14.20 -1.73 17.81
C ALA A 114 15.74 -1.80 17.83
N VAL A 115 16.34 -2.68 17.01
CA VAL A 115 17.80 -2.89 16.96
C VAL A 115 18.48 -1.98 15.96
N TYR A 116 17.82 -1.70 14.82
CA TYR A 116 18.42 -0.99 13.69
C TYR A 116 17.83 0.41 13.45
N GLY A 117 17.36 1.06 14.51
CA GLY A 117 16.93 2.47 14.48
C GLY A 117 15.55 2.71 13.86
N GLY A 118 14.72 1.69 13.76
CA GLY A 118 13.30 1.84 13.47
C GLY A 118 12.54 2.45 14.65
N ARG A 119 11.34 2.96 14.37
CA ARG A 119 10.48 3.65 15.35
C ARG A 119 9.21 2.84 15.58
N CYS A 120 8.71 2.85 16.81
CA CYS A 120 7.40 2.28 17.15
C CYS A 120 6.30 3.26 16.67
N PRO A 121 5.17 2.79 16.12
CA PRO A 121 4.12 3.69 15.64
C PRO A 121 3.39 4.39 16.79
N GLU A 122 3.44 5.72 16.82
CA GLU A 122 2.74 6.53 17.84
C GLU A 122 1.22 6.61 17.62
N LEU A 123 0.78 6.35 16.39
CA LEU A 123 -0.59 6.59 15.92
C LEU A 123 -1.44 5.31 15.85
N LEU A 124 -0.84 4.13 15.98
CA LEU A 124 -1.56 2.86 15.89
C LEU A 124 -2.57 2.71 17.03
N ASN A 125 -3.82 2.31 16.72
CA ASN A 125 -4.88 2.10 17.72
C ASN A 125 -5.21 3.34 18.59
N THR A 126 -5.04 4.54 18.04
CA THR A 126 -5.31 5.80 18.77
C THR A 126 -6.72 6.35 18.56
N ALA A 127 -7.52 5.74 17.68
CA ALA A 127 -8.90 6.14 17.38
C ALA A 127 -9.89 4.97 17.44
N ASN A 128 -11.18 5.29 17.55
CA ASN A 128 -12.28 4.33 17.42
C ASN A 128 -13.46 4.92 16.65
N LEU A 129 -14.36 4.03 16.19
CA LEU A 129 -15.50 4.39 15.32
C LEU A 129 -16.53 5.33 15.95
N ASN A 130 -16.51 5.52 17.27
CA ASN A 130 -17.45 6.41 17.96
C ASN A 130 -16.91 7.85 18.07
N GLN A 131 -15.62 8.06 17.79
CA GLN A 131 -15.03 9.39 17.80
C GLN A 131 -15.33 10.13 16.49
N SER A 132 -15.53 11.44 16.57
CA SER A 132 -15.69 12.30 15.40
C SER A 132 -14.42 12.26 14.52
N PRO A 133 -14.54 11.91 13.23
CA PRO A 133 -13.44 11.95 12.29
C PRO A 133 -12.76 13.32 12.23
N GLU A 134 -13.51 14.42 12.37
CA GLU A 134 -12.99 15.79 12.40
C GLU A 134 -12.08 16.05 13.60
N THR A 135 -12.49 15.58 14.78
CA THR A 135 -11.70 15.76 16.01
C THR A 135 -10.41 14.94 15.94
N VAL A 136 -10.50 13.71 15.45
CA VAL A 136 -9.32 12.85 15.27
C VAL A 136 -8.40 13.45 14.20
N ALA A 137 -8.93 13.91 13.07
CA ALA A 137 -8.15 14.58 12.02
C ALA A 137 -7.41 15.82 12.52
N HIS A 138 -7.99 16.61 13.43
CA HIS A 138 -7.29 17.73 14.06
C HIS A 138 -6.07 17.27 14.85
N ARG A 139 -6.27 16.35 15.81
CA ARG A 139 -5.18 15.85 16.66
C ARG A 139 -4.10 15.13 15.85
N THR A 140 -4.49 14.33 14.84
CA THR A 140 -3.53 13.63 13.99
C THR A 140 -2.67 14.60 13.19
N ARG A 141 -3.22 15.75 12.72
CA ARG A 141 -2.40 16.78 12.07
C ARG A 141 -1.33 17.35 12.98
N GLU A 142 -1.64 17.57 14.26
CA GLU A 142 -0.68 18.08 15.25
C GLU A 142 0.46 17.07 15.48
N ILE A 143 0.13 15.78 15.62
CA ILE A 143 1.12 14.71 15.84
C ILE A 143 1.99 14.49 14.59
N VAL A 144 1.39 14.41 13.41
CA VAL A 144 2.09 14.21 12.13
C VAL A 144 2.86 15.47 11.71
N GLY A 145 2.52 16.65 12.24
CA GLY A 145 3.03 17.93 11.76
C GLY A 145 2.52 18.30 10.36
N TRP A 146 1.37 17.77 9.95
CA TRP A 146 0.76 18.06 8.65
C TRP A 146 -0.03 19.36 8.69
N SER A 147 0.39 20.33 7.88
CA SER A 147 -0.31 21.60 7.68
C SER A 147 -0.78 21.71 6.22
N PRO A 148 -2.11 21.67 5.95
CA PRO A 148 -2.63 21.85 4.60
C PRO A 148 -2.15 23.16 3.97
N GLY A 149 -1.60 23.10 2.76
CA GLY A 149 -1.03 24.25 2.08
C GLY A 149 0.43 24.56 2.44
N THR A 150 1.11 23.69 3.19
CA THR A 150 2.55 23.80 3.45
C THR A 150 3.35 23.82 2.13
N SER A 151 4.42 24.63 2.12
CA SER A 151 5.41 24.60 1.04
C SER A 151 6.00 23.19 0.92
N THR A 152 5.92 22.60 -0.26
CA THR A 152 6.46 21.27 -0.49
C THR A 152 7.96 21.25 -0.74
N ASN A 153 8.62 22.41 -0.83
CA ASN A 153 10.04 22.55 -1.14
C ASN A 153 10.47 21.70 -2.36
N GLY A 154 9.64 21.67 -3.39
CA GLY A 154 9.86 20.90 -4.61
C GLY A 154 9.38 19.43 -4.57
N LYS A 155 8.89 18.94 -3.43
CA LYS A 155 8.27 17.61 -3.32
C LYS A 155 6.81 17.64 -3.78
N THR A 156 6.23 16.45 -4.01
CA THR A 156 4.77 16.31 -4.11
C THR A 156 4.16 16.25 -2.72
N PHE A 157 2.89 16.65 -2.56
CA PHE A 157 2.18 16.52 -1.29
C PHE A 157 2.16 15.08 -0.76
N VAL A 158 2.01 14.09 -1.64
CA VAL A 158 2.05 12.66 -1.29
C VAL A 158 3.40 12.27 -0.67
N ASN A 159 4.50 12.77 -1.22
CA ASN A 159 5.83 12.46 -0.70
C ASN A 159 6.08 13.15 0.64
N LEU A 160 5.69 14.42 0.76
CA LEU A 160 5.79 15.15 2.02
C LEU A 160 4.96 14.48 3.13
N LEU A 161 3.70 14.17 2.88
CA LEU A 161 2.84 13.51 3.86
C LEU A 161 3.37 12.13 4.23
N ALA A 162 3.86 11.35 3.25
CA ALA A 162 4.45 10.04 3.53
C ALA A 162 5.64 10.14 4.49
N GLU A 163 6.57 11.08 4.25
CA GLU A 163 7.73 11.29 5.15
C GLU A 163 7.28 11.66 6.58
N GLN A 164 6.28 12.53 6.71
CA GLN A 164 5.76 12.92 8.02
C GLN A 164 5.05 11.77 8.75
N ILE A 165 4.32 10.93 8.01
CA ILE A 165 3.73 9.70 8.56
C ILE A 165 4.84 8.72 8.97
N GLU A 166 5.90 8.59 8.17
CA GLU A 166 7.06 7.79 8.52
C GLU A 166 7.72 8.29 9.81
N ASP A 167 7.82 9.60 10.00
CA ASP A 167 8.38 10.15 11.25
C ASP A 167 7.63 9.70 12.51
N CYS A 168 6.35 9.38 12.41
CA CYS A 168 5.53 8.79 13.48
C CYS A 168 5.70 7.27 13.66
N GLY A 169 6.65 6.63 12.95
CA GLY A 169 6.97 5.20 13.07
C GLY A 169 6.12 4.25 12.23
N ILE A 170 5.35 4.76 11.26
CA ILE A 170 4.57 3.95 10.33
C ILE A 170 5.40 3.72 9.05
N VAL A 171 5.47 2.49 8.54
CA VAL A 171 6.16 2.23 7.28
C VAL A 171 5.27 2.64 6.11
N VAL A 172 5.75 3.51 5.21
CA VAL A 172 4.96 3.92 4.03
C VAL A 172 5.63 3.46 2.75
N MET A 173 4.94 2.59 1.99
CA MET A 173 5.39 2.09 0.70
C MET A 173 4.46 2.55 -0.42
N LYS A 174 5.02 2.83 -1.60
CA LYS A 174 4.30 3.43 -2.73
C LYS A 174 4.80 2.90 -4.06
N SER A 175 3.95 2.28 -4.88
CA SER A 175 4.37 1.79 -6.20
C SER A 175 3.18 1.68 -7.15
N SER A 176 3.43 1.76 -8.46
CA SER A 176 2.48 1.39 -9.51
C SER A 176 2.80 0.03 -10.14
N THR A 177 3.83 -0.65 -9.62
CA THR A 177 4.30 -1.96 -10.10
C THR A 177 4.74 -2.86 -8.95
N VAL A 178 4.68 -4.17 -9.14
CA VAL A 178 5.14 -5.16 -8.15
C VAL A 178 6.66 -5.12 -8.02
N GLY A 179 7.15 -4.90 -6.80
CA GLY A 179 8.59 -4.80 -6.54
C GLY A 179 9.26 -3.70 -7.38
N SER A 180 10.37 -4.04 -8.05
CA SER A 180 11.03 -3.15 -9.04
C SER A 180 10.75 -3.57 -10.50
N ASN A 181 9.74 -4.42 -10.75
CA ASN A 181 9.46 -4.97 -12.07
C ASN A 181 8.45 -4.12 -12.84
N THR A 182 8.92 -3.31 -13.79
CA THR A 182 8.08 -2.39 -14.56
C THR A 182 7.03 -3.06 -15.46
N HIS A 183 7.14 -4.38 -15.69
CA HIS A 183 6.18 -5.15 -16.48
C HIS A 183 4.99 -5.67 -15.67
N SER A 184 5.09 -5.73 -14.35
CA SER A 184 4.03 -6.19 -13.45
C SER A 184 3.31 -4.97 -12.88
N ARG A 185 2.40 -4.37 -13.65
CA ARG A 185 1.65 -3.17 -13.22
C ARG A 185 0.54 -3.54 -12.25
N LEU A 186 0.33 -2.67 -11.27
CA LEU A 186 -0.77 -2.75 -10.31
C LEU A 186 -1.99 -2.07 -10.93
N ASP A 187 -3.16 -2.71 -10.83
CA ASP A 187 -4.41 -2.16 -11.33
C ASP A 187 -5.00 -1.19 -10.30
N ARG A 188 -5.26 0.04 -10.73
CA ARG A 188 -5.84 1.11 -9.91
C ARG A 188 -7.33 0.92 -9.66
N ASP A 189 -8.01 0.20 -10.55
CA ASP A 189 -9.45 -0.08 -10.43
C ASP A 189 -9.69 -1.30 -9.54
N GLU A 190 -8.64 -2.10 -9.32
CA GLU A 190 -8.59 -3.18 -8.35
C GLU A 190 -8.32 -2.67 -6.92
N PHE A 191 -7.34 -1.79 -6.73
CA PHE A 191 -7.05 -1.19 -5.43
C PHE A 191 -6.25 0.12 -5.52
N ARG A 192 -6.45 1.02 -4.53
CA ARG A 192 -5.69 2.28 -4.44
C ARG A 192 -4.72 2.31 -3.27
N GLY A 193 -4.97 1.51 -2.23
CA GLY A 193 -4.10 1.37 -1.08
C GLY A 193 -4.49 0.17 -0.22
N PHE A 194 -3.65 -0.13 0.76
CA PHE A 194 -4.00 -1.03 1.86
C PHE A 194 -3.12 -0.78 3.08
N THR A 195 -3.61 -1.23 4.24
CA THR A 195 -2.92 -1.17 5.51
C THR A 195 -2.65 -2.57 6.06
N LEU A 196 -1.44 -2.80 6.55
CA LEU A 196 -1.04 -4.00 7.28
C LEU A 196 -0.63 -3.62 8.70
N ILE A 197 -0.96 -4.48 9.67
CA ILE A 197 -0.58 -4.32 11.06
C ILE A 197 0.01 -5.65 11.53
N GLU A 198 1.11 -5.62 12.26
CA GLU A 198 1.78 -6.83 12.73
C GLU A 198 2.65 -6.47 13.93
N ASP A 199 2.52 -7.20 15.04
CA ASP A 199 3.34 -7.03 16.25
C ASP A 199 3.47 -5.58 16.76
N GLY A 200 2.39 -4.80 16.66
CA GLY A 200 2.38 -3.39 17.08
C GLY A 200 3.01 -2.42 16.08
N TYR A 201 3.39 -2.87 14.89
CA TYR A 201 3.84 -2.05 13.77
C TYR A 201 2.78 -1.95 12.69
N ALA A 202 2.84 -0.90 11.87
CA ALA A 202 1.92 -0.68 10.76
C ALA A 202 2.66 -0.34 9.47
N LEU A 203 2.13 -0.82 8.35
CA LEU A 203 2.56 -0.48 7.01
C LEU A 203 1.38 0.02 6.19
N ILE A 204 1.53 1.19 5.56
CA ILE A 204 0.62 1.71 4.55
C ILE A 204 1.23 1.50 3.17
N PHE A 205 0.48 0.88 2.27
CA PHE A 205 0.83 0.82 0.85
C PHE A 205 -0.11 1.69 0.02
N VAL A 206 0.43 2.48 -0.91
CA VAL A 206 -0.36 3.26 -1.88
C VAL A 206 -0.01 2.87 -3.30
N ASN A 207 -1.03 2.53 -4.10
CA ASN A 207 -0.89 2.32 -5.54
C ASN A 207 -0.75 3.66 -6.26
N THR A 208 0.45 3.95 -6.77
CA THR A 208 0.72 5.24 -7.43
C THR A 208 0.35 5.25 -8.93
N ALA A 209 -0.47 4.30 -9.39
CA ALA A 209 -0.98 4.29 -10.77
C ALA A 209 -2.06 5.37 -11.00
N ASP A 210 -2.61 5.96 -9.94
CA ASP A 210 -3.55 7.09 -10.02
C ASP A 210 -2.84 8.45 -10.01
N ALA A 211 -3.62 9.51 -10.25
CA ALA A 211 -3.21 10.89 -10.13
C ALA A 211 -2.68 11.19 -8.73
N ALA A 212 -1.70 12.10 -8.64
CA ALA A 212 -1.09 12.48 -7.36
C ALA A 212 -2.11 12.96 -6.31
N THR A 213 -3.20 13.60 -6.74
CA THR A 213 -4.28 14.05 -5.85
C THR A 213 -5.08 12.89 -5.25
N ALA A 214 -5.30 11.81 -6.03
CA ALA A 214 -5.96 10.60 -5.57
C ALA A 214 -5.03 9.81 -4.62
N ASN A 215 -3.75 9.68 -4.98
CA ASN A 215 -2.75 9.02 -4.14
C ASN A 215 -2.61 9.71 -2.76
N LEU A 216 -2.77 11.04 -2.70
CA LEU A 216 -2.76 11.80 -1.44
C LEU A 216 -3.95 11.43 -0.56
N PHE A 217 -5.14 11.33 -1.16
CA PHE A 217 -6.35 10.94 -0.45
C PHE A 217 -6.26 9.49 0.05
N SER A 218 -5.82 8.56 -0.80
CA SER A 218 -5.60 7.17 -0.40
C SER A 218 -4.61 7.07 0.76
N LEU A 219 -3.49 7.81 0.74
CA LEU A 219 -2.55 7.83 1.86
C LEU A 219 -3.21 8.30 3.18
N ALA A 220 -4.01 9.35 3.13
CA ALA A 220 -4.74 9.84 4.32
C ALA A 220 -5.85 8.88 4.76
N HIS A 221 -6.49 8.17 3.82
CA HIS A 221 -7.50 7.15 4.10
C HIS A 221 -6.88 5.94 4.82
N GLU A 222 -5.76 5.42 4.32
CA GLU A 222 -5.02 4.32 4.96
C GLU A 222 -4.48 4.71 6.34
N LEU A 223 -4.06 5.97 6.52
CA LEU A 223 -3.73 6.47 7.85
C LEU A 223 -4.93 6.34 8.81
N GLY A 224 -6.15 6.58 8.35
CA GLY A 224 -7.38 6.32 9.10
C GLY A 224 -7.51 4.86 9.57
N HIS A 225 -7.19 3.90 8.70
CA HIS A 225 -7.17 2.48 9.07
C HIS A 225 -6.12 2.18 10.15
N VAL A 226 -4.91 2.78 10.05
CA VAL A 226 -3.89 2.65 11.10
C VAL A 226 -4.38 3.19 12.44
N LEU A 227 -5.05 4.35 12.45
CA LEU A 227 -5.58 4.95 13.68
C LEU A 227 -6.62 4.06 14.35
N LEU A 228 -7.50 3.41 13.57
CA LEU A 228 -8.51 2.47 14.08
C LEU A 228 -7.91 1.12 14.50
N GLY A 229 -6.78 0.73 13.89
CA GLY A 229 -6.01 -0.48 14.17
C GLY A 229 -6.79 -1.80 14.09
N LYS A 230 -7.88 -1.81 13.32
CA LYS A 230 -8.74 -2.98 13.10
C LYS A 230 -8.13 -3.87 12.02
N GLN A 231 -7.84 -5.13 12.35
CA GLN A 231 -7.56 -6.20 11.38
C GLN A 231 -8.71 -7.22 11.38
N GLY A 232 -9.15 -7.64 10.20
CA GLY A 232 -10.19 -8.66 10.04
C GLY A 232 -11.56 -8.15 10.47
N VAL A 233 -12.36 -7.72 9.52
CA VAL A 233 -13.70 -7.20 9.80
C VAL A 233 -14.69 -8.34 9.89
N SER A 234 -15.44 -8.38 11.00
CA SER A 234 -16.32 -9.49 11.34
C SER A 234 -17.64 -9.53 10.54
N SER A 235 -18.04 -8.40 9.95
CA SER A 235 -19.27 -8.25 9.16
C SER A 235 -19.16 -7.15 8.10
N ASP A 236 -19.94 -7.27 7.02
CA ASP A 236 -19.99 -6.24 5.96
C ASP A 236 -20.47 -4.86 6.49
N GLU A 237 -21.31 -4.84 7.52
CA GLU A 237 -21.79 -3.60 8.15
C GLU A 237 -20.68 -2.87 8.92
N GLU A 238 -19.88 -3.59 9.71
CA GLU A 238 -18.74 -3.02 10.41
C GLU A 238 -17.72 -2.46 9.40
N HIS A 239 -17.51 -3.16 8.29
CA HIS A 239 -16.59 -2.73 7.23
C HIS A 239 -17.06 -1.42 6.63
N ASN A 240 -18.33 -1.34 6.21
CA ASN A 240 -18.91 -0.11 5.68
C ASN A 240 -18.80 1.08 6.66
N ARG A 241 -18.90 0.84 7.97
CA ARG A 241 -18.73 1.89 8.98
C ARG A 241 -17.28 2.35 9.08
N ILE A 242 -16.32 1.43 9.02
CA ILE A 242 -14.87 1.74 8.98
C ILE A 242 -14.58 2.59 7.75
N GLU A 243 -15.01 2.16 6.56
CA GLU A 243 -14.77 2.86 5.29
C GLU A 243 -15.34 4.28 5.29
N GLN A 244 -16.58 4.45 5.78
CA GLN A 244 -17.19 5.76 5.91
C GLN A 244 -16.44 6.65 6.90
N TRP A 245 -15.93 6.07 7.99
CA TRP A 245 -15.14 6.78 8.98
C TRP A 245 -13.80 7.23 8.39
N CYS A 246 -13.06 6.33 7.73
CA CYS A 246 -11.77 6.61 7.08
C CYS A 246 -11.91 7.68 5.98
N ASN A 247 -12.97 7.61 5.16
CA ASN A 247 -13.25 8.63 4.15
C ASN A 247 -13.52 10.01 4.74
N LYS A 248 -14.33 10.09 5.80
CA LYS A 248 -14.58 11.35 6.51
C LYS A 248 -13.31 11.89 7.17
N PHE A 249 -12.53 11.00 7.79
CA PHE A 249 -11.25 11.33 8.39
C PHE A 249 -10.28 11.90 7.36
N ALA A 250 -10.06 11.22 6.23
CA ALA A 250 -9.15 11.65 5.18
C ALA A 250 -9.55 13.02 4.62
N ALA A 251 -10.85 13.24 4.39
CA ALA A 251 -11.37 14.52 3.93
C ALA A 251 -11.14 15.62 4.98
N ALA A 252 -11.38 15.35 6.27
CA ALA A 252 -11.16 16.32 7.34
C ALA A 252 -9.68 16.60 7.61
N PHE A 253 -8.81 15.60 7.46
CA PHE A 253 -7.37 15.68 7.68
C PHE A 253 -6.70 16.50 6.57
N LEU A 254 -7.06 16.27 5.31
CA LEU A 254 -6.50 17.00 4.18
C LEU A 254 -7.13 18.39 3.99
N LEU A 255 -8.42 18.53 4.31
CA LEU A 255 -9.23 19.73 4.04
C LEU A 255 -10.01 20.14 5.30
N PRO A 256 -9.31 20.64 6.34
CA PRO A 256 -9.97 21.20 7.51
C PRO A 256 -10.72 22.48 7.13
N LYS A 257 -11.76 22.82 7.89
CA LYS A 257 -12.67 23.92 7.56
C LYS A 257 -11.93 25.25 7.39
N GLU A 258 -10.94 25.49 8.23
CA GLU A 258 -10.14 26.72 8.27
C GLU A 258 -9.31 26.90 6.99
N SER A 259 -8.93 25.80 6.32
CA SER A 259 -8.21 25.84 5.04
C SER A 259 -9.12 26.22 3.85
N LEU A 260 -10.43 25.98 3.97
CA LEU A 260 -11.43 26.20 2.92
C LEU A 260 -12.21 27.50 3.10
N ALA A 261 -12.37 27.95 4.34
CA ALA A 261 -12.97 29.22 4.74
C ALA A 261 -11.91 30.19 5.30
N ASP A 262 -10.77 30.30 4.61
CA ASP A 262 -9.69 31.21 4.99
C ASP A 262 -9.98 32.67 4.56
N SER A 263 -9.01 33.56 4.76
CA SER A 263 -9.13 34.98 4.42
C SER A 263 -9.37 35.25 2.92
N LYS A 264 -9.22 34.25 2.05
CA LYS A 264 -9.44 34.36 0.59
C LYS A 264 -10.81 33.82 0.18
N PHE A 265 -11.65 33.41 1.13
CA PHE A 265 -12.98 32.88 0.86
C PHE A 265 -13.84 33.88 0.07
N VAL A 266 -14.47 33.40 -1.00
CA VAL A 266 -15.36 34.16 -1.87
C VAL A 266 -16.76 33.57 -1.87
N ASN A 267 -17.79 34.41 -2.00
CA ASN A 267 -19.18 34.00 -2.16
C ASN A 267 -19.86 34.90 -3.21
N PRO A 268 -20.37 34.36 -4.34
CA PRO A 268 -20.39 32.95 -4.70
C PRO A 268 -19.01 32.36 -4.97
N ILE A 269 -18.85 31.06 -4.67
CA ILE A 269 -17.65 30.29 -5.02
C ILE A 269 -17.65 30.05 -6.53
N ASP A 270 -16.51 30.28 -7.17
CA ASP A 270 -16.28 30.00 -8.58
C ASP A 270 -15.20 28.93 -8.81
N ILE A 271 -14.99 28.63 -10.09
CA ILE A 271 -14.06 27.60 -10.53
C ILE A 271 -12.59 28.00 -10.33
N GLU A 272 -12.28 29.30 -10.39
CA GLU A 272 -10.93 29.82 -10.21
C GLU A 272 -10.50 29.63 -8.76
N TYR A 273 -11.39 29.92 -7.82
CA TYR A 273 -11.19 29.67 -6.40
C TYR A 273 -10.93 28.19 -6.11
N LEU A 274 -11.78 27.29 -6.63
CA LEU A 274 -11.58 25.84 -6.44
C LEU A 274 -10.26 25.35 -7.05
N GLY A 275 -9.91 25.84 -8.24
CA GLY A 275 -8.64 25.51 -8.89
C GLY A 275 -7.43 26.04 -8.11
N ALA A 276 -7.52 27.24 -7.55
CA ALA A 276 -6.49 27.80 -6.68
C ALA A 276 -6.32 26.97 -5.40
N LYS A 277 -7.42 26.60 -4.74
CA LYS A 277 -7.39 25.73 -3.56
C LYS A 277 -6.83 24.35 -3.86
N SER A 278 -7.16 23.76 -5.01
CA SER A 278 -6.61 22.47 -5.42
C SER A 278 -5.09 22.50 -5.56
N ARG A 279 -4.53 23.55 -6.20
CA ARG A 279 -3.08 23.73 -6.31
C ARG A 279 -2.42 24.02 -4.95
N GLN A 280 -3.09 24.80 -4.12
CA GLN A 280 -2.58 25.18 -2.80
C GLN A 280 -2.56 23.99 -1.84
N LEU A 281 -3.64 23.21 -1.77
CA LEU A 281 -3.84 22.21 -0.72
C LEU A 281 -3.45 20.79 -1.16
N GLY A 282 -3.50 20.50 -2.46
CA GLY A 282 -3.17 19.20 -3.04
C GLY A 282 -4.37 18.39 -3.54
N PRO A 283 -5.49 18.24 -2.79
CA PRO A 283 -6.66 17.49 -3.26
C PRO A 283 -7.31 18.02 -4.54
N SER A 284 -8.07 17.15 -5.21
CA SER A 284 -8.77 17.50 -6.46
C SER A 284 -9.87 18.55 -6.23
N VAL A 285 -10.22 19.29 -7.29
CA VAL A 285 -11.38 20.21 -7.29
C VAL A 285 -12.65 19.50 -6.85
N GLU A 286 -12.84 18.26 -7.29
CA GLU A 286 -14.00 17.43 -6.89
C GLU A 286 -14.01 17.14 -5.39
N ALA A 287 -12.89 16.72 -4.81
CA ALA A 287 -12.78 16.48 -3.37
C ALA A 287 -13.02 17.76 -2.55
N ILE A 288 -12.48 18.90 -3.00
CA ILE A 288 -12.67 20.19 -2.34
C ILE A 288 -14.14 20.63 -2.40
N ALA A 289 -14.77 20.55 -3.58
CA ALA A 289 -16.16 20.93 -3.75
C ALA A 289 -17.09 20.09 -2.85
N TRP A 290 -16.90 18.76 -2.81
CA TRP A 290 -17.68 17.89 -1.93
C TRP A 290 -17.38 18.15 -0.45
N ARG A 291 -16.13 18.42 -0.06
CA ARG A 291 -15.82 18.82 1.31
C ARG A 291 -16.54 20.13 1.69
N MET A 292 -16.56 21.13 0.81
CA MET A 292 -17.30 22.38 1.05
C MET A 292 -18.79 22.14 1.22
N VAL A 293 -19.38 21.18 0.49
CA VAL A 293 -20.77 20.76 0.71
C VAL A 293 -20.95 20.17 2.10
N THR A 294 -20.07 19.26 2.54
CA THR A 294 -20.16 18.67 3.90
C THR A 294 -19.99 19.71 5.03
N LEU A 295 -19.33 20.84 4.74
CA LEU A 295 -19.13 21.95 5.67
C LEU A 295 -20.21 23.04 5.56
N ASN A 296 -21.23 22.85 4.72
CA ASN A 296 -22.27 23.84 4.41
C ASN A 296 -21.73 25.17 3.84
N LEU A 297 -20.57 25.13 3.18
CA LEU A 297 -19.96 26.28 2.50
C LEU A 297 -20.39 26.41 1.03
N LEU A 298 -20.88 25.31 0.44
CA LEU A 298 -21.30 25.24 -0.95
C LEU A 298 -22.55 24.37 -1.08
N ALA A 299 -23.54 24.82 -1.84
CA ALA A 299 -24.74 24.02 -2.10
C ALA A 299 -24.41 22.82 -3.04
N PRO A 300 -24.98 21.63 -2.84
CA PRO A 300 -24.71 20.45 -3.68
C PRO A 300 -24.90 20.70 -5.18
N LYS A 301 -25.96 21.43 -5.56
CA LYS A 301 -26.25 21.78 -6.95
C LYS A 301 -25.16 22.68 -7.56
N ALA A 302 -24.65 23.63 -6.79
CA ALA A 302 -23.56 24.51 -7.22
C ALA A 302 -22.24 23.74 -7.34
N ALA A 303 -21.94 22.84 -6.40
CA ALA A 303 -20.79 21.94 -6.47
C ALA A 303 -20.80 21.10 -7.75
N GLY A 304 -21.94 20.45 -8.07
CA GLY A 304 -22.08 19.67 -9.30
C GLY A 304 -21.84 20.50 -10.56
N ALA A 305 -22.36 21.72 -10.63
CA ALA A 305 -22.14 22.63 -11.75
C ALA A 305 -20.66 23.02 -11.91
N LEU A 306 -19.98 23.38 -10.82
CA LEU A 306 -18.56 23.75 -10.84
C LEU A 306 -17.65 22.57 -11.20
N ILE A 307 -17.94 21.36 -10.70
CA ILE A 307 -17.21 20.14 -11.06
C ILE A 307 -17.36 19.84 -12.55
N TYR A 308 -18.58 19.96 -13.09
CA TYR A 308 -18.83 19.78 -14.52
C TYR A 308 -18.07 20.80 -15.36
N GLN A 309 -18.09 22.08 -14.98
CA GLN A 309 -17.31 23.12 -15.62
C GLN A 309 -15.81 22.82 -15.59
N TRP A 310 -15.27 22.36 -14.45
CA TRP A 310 -13.85 21.99 -14.31
C TRP A 310 -13.43 20.84 -15.21
N LYS A 311 -14.25 19.79 -15.30
CA LYS A 311 -14.00 18.66 -16.20
C LYS A 311 -13.94 19.10 -17.67
N ASN A 312 -14.69 20.12 -18.06
CA ASN A 312 -14.66 20.68 -19.43
C ASN A 312 -13.47 21.62 -19.69
N LEU A 313 -12.96 22.32 -18.66
CA LEU A 313 -11.81 23.21 -18.80
C LEU A 313 -10.46 22.47 -18.80
N VAL A 314 -10.36 21.38 -18.04
CA VAL A 314 -9.11 20.62 -17.91
C VAL A 314 -9.08 19.47 -18.91
N GLN A 315 -8.47 19.71 -20.07
CA GLN A 315 -8.03 18.61 -20.93
C GLN A 315 -6.78 17.93 -20.35
N PRO A 316 -6.63 16.60 -20.46
CA PRO A 316 -5.43 15.91 -20.02
C PRO A 316 -4.22 16.44 -20.83
N ARG A 317 -3.37 17.23 -20.17
CA ARG A 317 -2.07 17.61 -20.74
C ARG A 317 -1.18 16.37 -20.67
N ILE A 318 -0.90 15.75 -21.81
CA ILE A 318 0.14 14.74 -21.94
C ILE A 318 1.47 15.48 -21.80
N GLY A 319 1.98 15.55 -20.57
CA GLY A 319 3.30 16.11 -20.30
C GLY A 319 4.40 15.24 -20.92
N GLU A 320 5.41 15.86 -21.50
CA GLU A 320 6.62 15.16 -21.93
C GLU A 320 7.29 14.49 -20.72
N LYS A 321 7.63 13.20 -20.85
CA LYS A 321 8.39 12.52 -19.80
C LYS A 321 9.80 13.13 -19.76
N PRO A 322 10.31 13.52 -18.58
CA PRO A 322 11.68 14.02 -18.46
C PRO A 322 12.68 12.98 -18.98
N LYS A 323 13.72 13.45 -19.69
CA LYS A 323 14.81 12.59 -20.17
C LYS A 323 15.74 12.24 -19.00
N GLY A 324 15.97 10.95 -18.79
CA GLY A 324 16.81 10.41 -17.71
C GLY A 324 15.97 9.93 -16.52
N GLY A 325 16.06 8.64 -16.21
CA GLY A 325 15.38 8.06 -15.05
C GLY A 325 16.06 8.49 -13.74
N PRO A 326 15.32 8.67 -12.64
CA PRO A 326 15.92 8.93 -11.33
C PRO A 326 16.90 7.83 -10.93
N ARG A 327 17.88 8.15 -10.09
CA ARG A 327 18.83 7.14 -9.59
C ARG A 327 18.10 6.03 -8.80
N PRO A 328 18.63 4.79 -8.78
CA PRO A 328 17.98 3.68 -8.08
C PRO A 328 17.75 3.91 -6.58
N ASP A 329 18.68 4.58 -5.90
CA ASP A 329 18.55 4.94 -4.47
C ASP A 329 17.38 5.90 -4.22
N VAL A 330 17.21 6.90 -5.09
CA VAL A 330 16.08 7.84 -5.04
C VAL A 330 14.75 7.10 -5.28
N MET A 331 14.71 6.22 -6.28
CA MET A 331 13.51 5.40 -6.57
C MET A 331 13.18 4.45 -5.42
N ALA A 332 14.19 3.83 -4.82
CA ALA A 332 13.99 2.89 -3.72
C ALA A 332 13.45 3.58 -2.48
N ARG A 333 14.00 4.73 -2.08
CA ARG A 333 13.48 5.54 -0.95
C ARG A 333 12.05 6.00 -1.21
N ALA A 334 11.75 6.47 -2.44
CA ALA A 334 10.40 6.88 -2.80
C ALA A 334 9.38 5.72 -2.74
N ARG A 335 9.82 4.49 -3.05
CA ARG A 335 8.96 3.30 -3.09
C ARG A 335 8.82 2.58 -1.76
N LEU A 336 9.92 2.44 -1.01
CA LEU A 336 9.99 1.59 0.18
C LEU A 336 9.92 2.40 1.48
N GLY A 337 9.99 3.72 1.40
CA GLY A 337 10.03 4.59 2.57
C GLY A 337 11.46 4.80 3.09
N SER A 338 11.71 5.97 3.66
CA SER A 338 13.02 6.33 4.20
C SER A 338 13.37 5.52 5.44
N ASN A 339 12.40 5.26 6.31
CA ASN A 339 12.64 4.56 7.58
C ASN A 339 12.98 3.09 7.36
N PHE A 340 12.26 2.43 6.46
CA PHE A 340 12.54 1.04 6.11
C PHE A 340 13.93 0.91 5.45
N ILE A 341 14.26 1.80 4.52
CA ILE A 341 15.59 1.82 3.89
C ILE A 341 16.70 2.08 4.92
N ALA A 342 16.50 2.99 5.88
CA ALA A 342 17.48 3.26 6.93
C ALA A 342 17.74 2.01 7.80
N ALA A 343 16.68 1.33 8.25
CA ALA A 343 16.80 0.11 9.02
C ALA A 343 17.51 -1.01 8.23
N LEU A 344 17.18 -1.19 6.95
CA LEU A 344 17.85 -2.16 6.08
C LEU A 344 19.34 -1.82 5.90
N SER A 345 19.67 -0.54 5.73
CA SER A 345 21.04 -0.08 5.52
C SER A 345 21.92 -0.36 6.74
N GLU A 346 21.39 -0.08 7.94
CA GLU A 346 22.07 -0.36 9.21
C GLU A 346 22.26 -1.87 9.43
N ALA A 347 21.22 -2.68 9.20
CA ALA A 347 21.31 -4.14 9.34
C ALA A 347 22.29 -4.76 8.32
N TYR A 348 22.33 -4.24 7.09
CA TYR A 348 23.26 -4.67 6.05
C TYR A 348 24.70 -4.29 6.39
N GLY A 349 24.93 -3.05 6.83
CA GLY A 349 26.25 -2.57 7.26
C GLY A 349 26.84 -3.36 8.43
N ARG A 350 25.99 -3.86 9.34
CA ARG A 350 26.38 -4.74 10.45
C ARG A 350 26.55 -6.21 10.07
N GLY A 351 26.31 -6.58 8.81
CA GLY A 351 26.36 -7.97 8.35
C GLY A 351 25.21 -8.85 8.87
N ALA A 352 24.20 -8.26 9.51
CA ALA A 352 23.03 -8.97 10.01
C ALA A 352 21.99 -9.26 8.90
N LEU A 353 22.03 -8.48 7.81
CA LEU A 353 21.19 -8.71 6.64
C LEU A 353 22.01 -9.31 5.49
N THR A 354 21.67 -10.53 5.08
CA THR A 354 22.34 -11.17 3.94
C THR A 354 21.96 -10.49 2.62
N TYR A 355 22.81 -10.60 1.61
CA TYR A 355 22.49 -10.13 0.26
C TYR A 355 21.15 -10.68 -0.26
N ARG A 356 20.88 -11.96 -0.02
CA ARG A 356 19.66 -12.62 -0.48
C ARG A 356 18.43 -12.01 0.17
N ASP A 357 18.52 -11.66 1.45
CA ASP A 357 17.40 -11.11 2.20
C ASP A 357 17.22 -9.62 1.86
N ALA A 358 18.30 -8.87 1.67
CA ALA A 358 18.27 -7.52 1.11
C ALA A 358 17.59 -7.49 -0.29
N ALA A 359 17.94 -8.42 -1.18
CA ALA A 359 17.30 -8.54 -2.49
C ALA A 359 15.80 -8.85 -2.39
N ARG A 360 15.42 -9.68 -1.41
CA ARG A 360 14.02 -10.04 -1.15
C ARG A 360 13.21 -8.90 -0.56
N LEU A 361 13.76 -8.12 0.36
CA LEU A 361 13.06 -7.02 1.05
C LEU A 361 12.99 -5.77 0.16
N THR A 362 14.07 -5.49 -0.55
CA THR A 362 14.10 -4.36 -1.48
C THR A 362 13.43 -4.69 -2.81
N GLY A 363 13.36 -5.95 -3.23
CA GLY A 363 12.85 -6.35 -4.54
C GLY A 363 13.82 -6.10 -5.71
N TYR A 364 15.02 -5.57 -5.46
CA TYR A 364 16.08 -5.48 -6.47
C TYR A 364 16.85 -6.81 -6.58
N ARG A 365 17.36 -7.12 -7.77
CA ARG A 365 18.07 -8.39 -8.04
C ARG A 365 19.58 -8.24 -8.25
N LYS A 366 20.06 -7.04 -8.57
CA LYS A 366 21.46 -6.78 -8.88
C LYS A 366 22.18 -6.31 -7.61
N VAL A 367 23.35 -6.91 -7.33
CA VAL A 367 24.18 -6.60 -6.16
C VAL A 367 24.51 -5.11 -6.10
N SER A 368 25.06 -4.56 -7.17
CA SER A 368 25.43 -3.15 -7.25
C SER A 368 24.27 -2.19 -7.03
N THR A 369 23.06 -2.57 -7.44
CA THR A 369 21.86 -1.75 -7.18
C THR A 369 21.48 -1.78 -5.71
N ILE A 370 21.57 -2.95 -5.06
CA ILE A 370 21.28 -3.09 -3.62
C ILE A 370 22.31 -2.31 -2.80
N GLU A 371 23.60 -2.42 -3.13
CA GLU A 371 24.67 -1.64 -2.48
C GLU A 371 24.43 -0.14 -2.63
N THR A 372 24.03 0.32 -3.83
CA THR A 372 23.69 1.74 -4.07
C THR A 372 22.46 2.17 -3.24
N VAL A 373 21.43 1.33 -3.16
CA VAL A 373 20.18 1.62 -2.44
C VAL A 373 20.40 1.67 -0.93
N LEU A 374 21.22 0.78 -0.39
CA LEU A 374 21.55 0.69 1.03
C LEU A 374 22.77 1.54 1.42
N ASP A 375 23.27 2.36 0.48
CA ASP A 375 24.45 3.21 0.61
C ASP A 375 25.67 2.49 1.23
N PHE A 376 25.83 1.21 0.90
CA PHE A 376 26.95 0.41 1.36
C PHE A 376 28.17 0.72 0.51
N ARG A 377 29.18 1.35 1.11
CA ARG A 377 30.52 1.44 0.52
C ARG A 377 31.40 0.37 1.17
N PRO A 378 31.95 -0.60 0.42
CA PRO A 378 32.91 -1.53 1.00
C PRO A 378 34.08 -0.72 1.55
N VAL A 379 34.45 -0.99 2.81
CA VAL A 379 35.73 -0.52 3.36
C VAL A 379 36.80 -1.21 2.51
N MET A 380 37.41 -0.46 1.59
CA MET A 380 38.60 -0.93 0.88
C MET A 380 39.69 -1.09 1.94
N GLY A 381 40.02 -2.35 2.24
CA GLY A 381 41.10 -2.73 3.15
C GLY A 381 42.48 -2.42 2.60
#